data_AF-A0A1Q7IRR4-F1
#
_entry.id   AF-A0A1Q7IRR4-F1
#
_cell.length_a   1.000
_cell.length_b   1.000
_cell.length_c   1.000
_cell.angle_alpha   90.00
_cell.angle_beta   90.00
_cell.angle_gamma   90.00
#
_symmetry.space_group_name_H-M   'P 1'
#
loop_
_entity.id
_entity.type
_entity.pdbx_description
1 polymer ?
#
loop_
_entity_poly.entity_id
_entity_poly.type
_entity_poly.pdbx_seq_one_letter_code
_entity_poly.pdbx_strand_id
1 'polypeptide(L)'
;MAGVVGAQPDDPRRARPQANDRFVFAGGNGKGRVITSADVAPVGPPLTAFPMDPATRVVRDESRLNQVLLVRFHPNDLAGDTRARAAEGIVAYSAICTHTGCDSWDWQPASSTIKCPCHFSEFDLKDGARVLNGPATRRLPALPLKIVDGVPVAAGGFVGRPGFDTGGG
;
A
#
# COMPACT_ATOMS: atom_id res chain seq x y z
N MET A 1 11.19 -10.52 -45.32
CA MET A 1 11.94 -9.93 -44.20
C MET A 1 10.95 -9.62 -43.09
N ALA A 2 10.61 -10.61 -42.25
CA ALA A 2 9.76 -10.37 -41.08
C ALA A 2 10.64 -9.84 -39.95
N GLY A 3 10.44 -8.58 -39.58
CA GLY A 3 11.16 -7.95 -38.48
C GLY A 3 10.78 -8.64 -37.18
N VAL A 4 11.78 -9.22 -36.52
CA VAL A 4 11.68 -9.64 -35.12
C VAL A 4 11.46 -8.36 -34.31
N VAL A 5 10.23 -8.13 -33.86
CA VAL A 5 9.94 -7.15 -32.82
C VAL A 5 10.59 -7.70 -31.56
N GLY A 6 11.80 -7.25 -31.28
CA GLY A 6 12.47 -7.53 -30.01
C GLY A 6 11.57 -7.05 -28.88
N ALA A 7 11.17 -7.97 -28.00
CA ALA A 7 10.47 -7.63 -26.77
C ALA A 7 11.26 -6.53 -26.07
N GLN A 8 10.68 -5.34 -25.99
CA GLN A 8 11.24 -4.29 -25.15
C GLN A 8 11.30 -4.87 -23.73
N PRO A 9 12.43 -4.78 -23.03
CA PRO A 9 12.50 -5.24 -21.65
C PRO A 9 11.39 -4.54 -20.85
N ASP A 10 10.60 -5.32 -20.11
CA ASP A 10 9.52 -4.78 -19.28
C ASP A 10 10.07 -3.67 -18.37
N ASP A 11 9.47 -2.47 -18.42
CA ASP A 11 9.90 -1.33 -17.61
C ASP A 11 9.85 -1.73 -16.11
N PRO A 12 11.00 -1.78 -15.40
CA PRO A 12 11.05 -2.26 -14.01
C PRO A 12 10.23 -1.38 -13.05
N ARG A 13 9.88 -0.15 -13.46
CA ARG A 13 8.98 0.74 -12.71
C ARG A 13 7.53 0.25 -12.69
N ARG A 14 7.16 -0.67 -13.59
CA ARG A 14 5.84 -1.32 -13.65
C ARG A 14 5.70 -2.53 -12.73
N ALA A 15 6.82 -3.11 -12.32
CA ALA A 15 6.82 -4.33 -11.52
C ALA A 15 6.02 -4.14 -10.22
N ARG A 16 5.35 -5.19 -9.75
CA ARG A 16 4.65 -5.21 -8.45
C ARG A 16 5.66 -5.09 -7.29
N PRO A 17 5.23 -4.71 -6.07
CA PRO A 17 6.11 -4.73 -4.91
C PRO A 17 6.77 -6.11 -4.77
N GLN A 18 8.07 -6.10 -4.53
CA GLN A 18 8.92 -7.28 -4.33
C GLN A 18 9.41 -7.33 -2.89
N ALA A 19 9.83 -8.52 -2.45
CA ALA A 19 10.46 -8.66 -1.15
C ALA A 19 11.72 -7.76 -1.05
N ASN A 20 11.88 -7.12 0.12
CA ASN A 20 12.91 -6.14 0.45
C ASN A 20 12.78 -4.76 -0.22
N ASP A 21 11.75 -4.49 -1.01
CA ASP A 21 11.49 -3.12 -1.47
C ASP A 21 11.33 -2.18 -0.26
N ARG A 22 12.05 -1.06 -0.29
CA ARG A 22 11.87 0.06 0.64
C ARG A 22 10.71 0.92 0.17
N PHE A 23 10.13 1.72 1.06
CA PHE A 23 9.07 2.66 0.67
C PHE A 23 9.60 4.07 0.55
N VAL A 24 9.12 4.81 -0.46
CA VAL A 24 9.39 6.24 -0.63
C VAL A 24 8.09 7.03 -0.64
N PHE A 25 8.12 8.28 -0.16
CA PHE A 25 6.93 9.15 -0.21
C PHE A 25 6.46 9.33 -1.65
N ALA A 26 5.15 9.15 -1.88
CA ALA A 26 4.56 9.26 -3.20
C ALA A 26 4.38 10.73 -3.68
N GLY A 27 4.33 11.69 -2.75
CA GLY A 27 4.08 13.10 -3.04
C GLY A 27 4.56 14.06 -1.95
N GLY A 28 4.20 15.33 -2.11
CA GLY A 28 4.64 16.42 -1.23
C GLY A 28 6.15 16.74 -1.33
N ASN A 29 6.63 17.58 -0.43
CA ASN A 29 8.04 18.04 -0.41
C ASN A 29 9.06 16.90 -0.19
N GLY A 30 8.61 15.75 0.31
CA GLY A 30 9.43 14.57 0.55
C GLY A 30 9.42 13.53 -0.57
N LYS A 31 8.76 13.79 -1.72
CA LYS A 31 8.59 12.79 -2.79
C LYS A 31 9.92 12.10 -3.14
N GLY A 32 9.92 10.77 -3.17
CA GLY A 32 11.09 9.94 -3.49
C GLY A 32 12.08 9.73 -2.33
N ARG A 33 11.92 10.42 -1.19
CA ARG A 33 12.68 10.13 0.03
C ARG A 33 12.22 8.82 0.65
N VAL A 34 13.16 8.03 1.15
CA VAL A 34 12.86 6.79 1.88
C VAL A 34 12.11 7.11 3.17
N ILE A 35 11.06 6.33 3.43
CA ILE A 35 10.26 6.35 4.66
C ILE A 35 10.92 5.43 5.68
N THR A 36 11.20 5.96 6.87
CA THR A 36 11.70 5.22 8.03
C THR A 36 10.57 4.93 9.02
N SER A 37 10.79 4.04 10.00
CA SER A 37 9.82 3.82 11.08
C SER A 37 9.47 5.09 11.85
N ALA A 38 10.40 6.06 11.91
CA ALA A 38 10.19 7.34 12.58
C ALA A 38 9.29 8.30 11.80
N ASP A 39 9.23 8.17 10.47
CA ASP A 39 8.31 8.97 9.63
C ASP A 39 6.85 8.54 9.83
N VAL A 40 6.59 7.28 10.19
CA VAL A 40 5.23 6.76 10.40
C VAL A 40 4.78 7.05 11.83
N ALA A 41 4.06 8.17 12.00
CA ALA A 41 3.53 8.60 13.28
C ALA A 41 2.68 7.49 13.97
N PRO A 42 2.86 7.25 15.28
CA PRO A 42 1.97 6.38 16.04
C PRO A 42 0.53 6.93 15.99
N VAL A 43 -0.42 6.12 15.52
CA VAL A 43 -1.85 6.45 15.44
C VAL A 43 -2.07 7.79 14.74
N GLY A 44 -1.81 7.81 13.44
CA GLY A 44 -1.95 9.00 12.59
C GLY A 44 -2.53 8.69 11.22
N PRO A 45 -2.74 9.72 10.39
CA PRO A 45 -3.16 9.53 9.01
C PRO A 45 -2.14 8.67 8.25
N PRO A 46 -2.59 7.78 7.34
CA PRO A 46 -1.66 6.97 6.56
C PRO A 46 -0.74 7.83 5.67
N LEU A 47 0.50 7.40 5.52
CA LEU A 47 1.40 7.91 4.49
C LEU A 47 1.13 7.17 3.17
N THR A 48 1.07 7.90 2.05
CA THR A 48 1.05 7.30 0.72
C THR A 48 2.47 7.13 0.19
N ALA A 49 2.80 5.91 -0.25
CA ALA A 49 4.14 5.54 -0.65
C ALA A 49 4.17 4.71 -1.95
N PHE A 50 5.34 4.66 -2.58
CA PHE A 50 5.67 3.67 -3.61
C PHE A 50 6.81 2.77 -3.13
N PRO A 51 6.82 1.48 -3.53
CA PRO A 51 7.95 0.60 -3.30
C PRO A 51 9.12 0.97 -4.22
N MET A 52 10.33 0.78 -3.72
CA MET A 52 11.59 1.08 -4.40
C MET A 52 12.57 -0.05 -4.14
N ASP A 53 13.16 -0.54 -5.21
CA ASP A 53 14.23 -1.53 -5.14
C ASP A 53 15.45 -0.91 -4.41
N PRO A 54 15.94 -1.52 -3.32
CA PRO A 54 16.99 -0.92 -2.52
C PRO A 54 18.36 -0.92 -3.20
N ALA A 55 18.60 -1.84 -4.16
CA ALA A 55 19.89 -1.97 -4.84
C ALA A 55 19.97 -1.05 -6.06
N THR A 56 18.93 -1.06 -6.90
CA THR A 56 18.89 -0.28 -8.15
C THR A 56 18.29 1.11 -7.98
N ARG A 57 17.64 1.38 -6.83
CA ARG A 57 16.91 2.63 -6.53
C ARG A 57 15.74 2.90 -7.49
N VAL A 58 15.34 1.92 -8.28
CA VAL A 58 14.15 2.02 -9.15
C VAL A 58 12.90 2.10 -8.27
N VAL A 59 12.17 3.20 -8.38
CA VAL A 59 10.84 3.35 -7.77
C VAL A 59 9.81 2.71 -8.71
N ARG A 60 8.95 1.85 -8.17
CA ARG A 60 7.93 1.15 -8.97
C ARG A 60 6.64 1.98 -9.06
N ASP A 61 6.76 3.20 -9.57
CA ASP A 61 5.70 4.22 -9.57
C ASP A 61 4.96 4.40 -10.90
N GLU A 62 5.30 3.63 -11.93
CA GLU A 62 4.61 3.75 -13.22
C GLU A 62 3.14 3.31 -13.12
N SER A 63 2.87 2.26 -12.32
CA SER A 63 1.53 1.80 -12.04
C SER A 63 1.02 2.34 -10.71
N ARG A 64 -0.05 3.13 -10.72
CA ARG A 64 -0.77 3.55 -9.50
C ARG A 64 -1.17 2.39 -8.59
N LEU A 65 -1.38 1.20 -9.17
CA LEU A 65 -1.70 -0.02 -8.41
C LEU A 65 -0.56 -0.47 -7.47
N ASN A 66 0.62 0.13 -7.56
CA ASN A 66 1.74 -0.05 -6.63
C ASN A 66 1.73 0.93 -5.45
N GLN A 67 0.82 1.90 -5.40
CA GLN A 67 0.72 2.79 -4.24
C GLN A 67 0.29 2.03 -3.00
N VAL A 68 0.93 2.35 -1.88
CA VAL A 68 0.75 1.72 -0.58
C VAL A 68 0.41 2.78 0.45
N LEU A 69 -0.53 2.47 1.34
CA LEU A 69 -0.77 3.21 2.58
C LEU A 69 0.05 2.58 3.69
N LEU A 70 0.87 3.37 4.39
CA LEU A 70 1.57 2.99 5.61
C LEU A 70 0.93 3.68 6.81
N VAL A 71 0.49 2.92 7.80
CA VAL A 71 -0.08 3.44 9.04
C VAL A 71 0.44 2.63 10.22
N ARG A 72 0.58 3.28 11.39
CA ARG A 72 1.11 2.65 12.59
C ARG A 72 0.09 2.66 13.72
N PHE A 73 -0.06 1.51 14.35
CA PHE A 73 -0.91 1.30 15.52
C PHE A 73 -0.11 0.71 16.67
N HIS A 74 -0.70 0.68 17.86
CA HIS A 74 -0.16 -0.16 18.93
C HIS A 74 -0.35 -1.64 18.54
N PRO A 75 0.67 -2.50 18.66
CA PRO A 75 0.58 -3.90 18.20
C PRO A 75 -0.60 -4.69 18.78
N ASN A 76 -0.98 -4.40 20.04
CA ASN A 76 -2.09 -5.06 20.71
C ASN A 76 -3.47 -4.69 20.13
N ASP A 77 -3.57 -3.59 19.40
CA ASP A 77 -4.82 -3.14 18.78
C ASP A 77 -5.08 -3.83 17.43
N LEU A 78 -4.07 -4.52 16.88
CA LEU A 78 -4.17 -5.23 15.61
C LEU A 78 -4.80 -6.61 15.78
N ALA A 79 -5.69 -6.98 14.86
CA ALA A 79 -6.20 -8.35 14.74
C ALA A 79 -5.05 -9.33 14.42
N GLY A 80 -5.23 -10.62 14.72
CA GLY A 80 -4.16 -11.62 14.63
C GLY A 80 -3.45 -11.68 13.27
N ASP A 81 -4.21 -11.82 12.19
CA ASP A 81 -3.66 -11.87 10.83
C ASP A 81 -3.01 -10.53 10.42
N THR A 82 -3.58 -9.40 10.85
CA THR A 82 -2.99 -8.07 10.62
C THR A 82 -1.65 -7.96 11.33
N ARG A 83 -1.60 -8.35 12.60
CA ARG A 83 -0.41 -8.31 13.46
C ARG A 83 0.70 -9.19 12.88
N ALA A 84 0.36 -10.35 12.35
CA ALA A 84 1.32 -11.26 11.71
C ALA A 84 1.96 -10.68 10.43
N ARG A 85 1.33 -9.69 9.79
CA ARG A 85 1.85 -8.99 8.60
C ARG A 85 2.47 -7.63 8.93
N ALA A 86 2.35 -7.18 10.17
CA ALA A 86 2.81 -5.88 10.63
C ALA A 86 4.29 -5.92 11.04
N ALA A 87 4.93 -4.75 11.07
CA ALA A 87 6.30 -4.59 11.55
C ALA A 87 6.37 -3.35 12.48
N GLU A 88 6.76 -3.51 13.74
CA GLU A 88 6.72 -2.42 14.75
C GLU A 88 5.35 -1.71 14.89
N GLY A 89 4.26 -2.46 14.63
CA GLY A 89 2.89 -1.92 14.60
C GLY A 89 2.54 -1.19 13.31
N ILE A 90 3.46 -1.07 12.36
CA ILE A 90 3.22 -0.53 11.02
C ILE A 90 2.56 -1.61 10.17
N VAL A 91 1.46 -1.26 9.52
CA VAL A 91 0.76 -2.08 8.55
C VAL A 91 0.76 -1.38 7.19
N ALA A 92 0.73 -2.18 6.13
CA ALA A 92 0.68 -1.70 4.76
C ALA A 92 -0.51 -2.28 4.00
N TYR A 93 -1.20 -1.43 3.24
CA TYR A 93 -2.31 -1.81 2.37
C TYR A 93 -2.17 -1.15 1.01
N SER A 94 -2.79 -1.72 -0.03
CA SER A 94 -2.95 -1.00 -1.31
C SER A 94 -3.66 0.33 -1.07
N ALA A 95 -3.15 1.41 -1.66
CA ALA A 95 -3.80 2.72 -1.61
C ALA A 95 -4.98 2.84 -2.59
N ILE A 96 -5.35 1.77 -3.28
CA ILE A 96 -6.38 1.81 -4.31
C ILE A 96 -7.67 1.19 -3.76
N CYS A 97 -8.72 2.01 -3.69
CA CYS A 97 -10.05 1.59 -3.29
C CYS A 97 -10.55 0.47 -4.21
N THR A 98 -11.00 -0.62 -3.62
CA THR A 98 -11.42 -1.84 -4.32
C THR A 98 -12.78 -1.71 -5.02
N HIS A 99 -13.51 -0.60 -4.80
CA HIS A 99 -14.77 -0.32 -5.48
C HIS A 99 -14.56 0.12 -6.93
N THR A 100 -14.09 1.35 -7.16
CA THR A 100 -13.88 1.93 -8.50
C THR A 100 -12.48 2.51 -8.68
N GLY A 101 -11.56 2.18 -7.77
CA GLY A 101 -10.15 2.48 -7.95
C GLY A 101 -9.70 3.88 -7.56
N CYS A 102 -10.46 4.63 -6.76
CA CYS A 102 -9.96 5.89 -6.19
C CYS A 102 -8.72 5.66 -5.31
N ASP A 103 -7.80 6.61 -5.29
CA ASP A 103 -6.54 6.58 -4.53
C ASP A 103 -6.43 7.70 -3.47
N SER A 104 -7.56 8.36 -3.20
CA SER A 104 -7.72 9.37 -2.15
C SER A 104 -8.47 8.81 -0.93
N TRP A 105 -8.13 9.31 0.25
CA TRP A 105 -8.60 8.77 1.53
C TRP A 105 -8.78 9.87 2.57
N ASP A 106 -9.93 9.82 3.26
CA ASP A 106 -10.20 10.62 4.45
C ASP A 106 -9.90 9.79 5.69
N TRP A 107 -8.87 10.19 6.44
CA TRP A 107 -8.55 9.59 7.73
C TRP A 107 -9.62 9.93 8.77
N GLN A 108 -10.08 8.92 9.53
CA GLN A 108 -11.04 9.08 10.61
C GLN A 108 -10.33 8.82 11.96
N PRO A 109 -9.87 9.87 12.68
CA PRO A 109 -9.03 9.68 13.87
C PRO A 109 -9.72 8.90 14.99
N ALA A 110 -11.03 9.14 15.21
CA ALA A 110 -11.77 8.56 16.32
C ALA A 110 -11.90 7.02 16.22
N SER A 111 -12.08 6.50 15.01
CA SER A 111 -12.25 5.07 14.72
C SER A 111 -10.97 4.41 14.23
N SER A 112 -9.96 5.20 13.86
CA SER A 112 -8.74 4.73 13.17
C SER A 112 -9.03 4.02 11.84
N THR A 113 -10.05 4.48 11.13
CA THR A 113 -10.49 3.97 9.83
C THR A 113 -10.12 4.94 8.72
N ILE A 114 -10.19 4.48 7.47
CA ILE A 114 -10.14 5.35 6.30
C ILE A 114 -11.44 5.26 5.53
N LYS A 115 -11.87 6.41 5.00
CA LYS A 115 -13.05 6.53 4.16
C LYS A 115 -12.64 6.99 2.77
N CYS A 116 -13.09 6.29 1.74
CA CYS A 116 -12.92 6.73 0.37
C CYS A 116 -13.94 7.83 0.07
N PRO A 117 -13.54 9.06 -0.30
CA PRO A 117 -14.47 10.18 -0.48
C PRO A 117 -15.37 10.02 -1.72
N CYS A 118 -14.98 9.16 -2.68
CA CYS A 118 -15.72 8.98 -3.93
C CYS A 118 -17.13 8.41 -3.70
N HIS A 119 -17.24 7.34 -2.92
CA HIS A 119 -18.50 6.61 -2.70
C HIS A 119 -18.62 6.09 -1.25
N PHE A 120 -17.84 6.68 -0.33
CA PHE A 120 -17.94 6.48 1.11
C PHE A 120 -17.68 5.05 1.60
N SER A 121 -16.95 4.24 0.83
CA SER A 121 -16.43 2.96 1.34
C SER A 121 -15.49 3.20 2.51
N GLU A 122 -15.71 2.50 3.62
CA GLU A 122 -14.93 2.66 4.85
C GLU A 122 -14.22 1.35 5.20
N PHE A 123 -12.97 1.46 5.66
CA PHE A 123 -12.11 0.30 5.91
C PHE A 123 -11.48 0.35 7.30
N ASP A 124 -11.51 -0.77 8.01
CA ASP A 124 -10.84 -0.98 9.30
C ASP A 124 -9.38 -1.39 9.12
N LEU A 125 -8.45 -0.48 9.37
CA LEU A 125 -7.02 -0.73 9.17
C LEU A 125 -6.37 -1.61 10.24
N LYS A 126 -7.05 -1.86 11.37
CA LYS A 126 -6.58 -2.77 12.43
C LYS A 126 -6.98 -4.22 12.16
N ASP A 127 -8.07 -4.43 11.42
CA ASP A 127 -8.56 -5.73 10.94
C ASP A 127 -8.40 -5.83 9.42
N GLY A 128 -7.16 -5.89 8.95
CA GLY A 128 -6.83 -6.27 7.57
C GLY A 128 -7.50 -5.44 6.49
N ALA A 129 -7.76 -4.16 6.75
CA ALA A 129 -8.55 -3.27 5.89
C ALA A 129 -9.91 -3.87 5.50
N ARG A 130 -10.62 -4.47 6.46
CA ARG A 130 -11.97 -4.99 6.26
C ARG A 130 -12.93 -3.85 5.89
N VAL A 131 -13.82 -4.09 4.93
CA VAL A 131 -14.90 -3.16 4.62
C VAL A 131 -15.86 -3.08 5.82
N LEU A 132 -16.12 -1.85 6.28
CA LEU A 132 -17.11 -1.53 7.30
C LEU A 132 -18.39 -0.98 6.69
N ASN A 133 -18.27 -0.21 5.61
CA ASN A 133 -19.39 0.48 4.99
C ASN A 133 -19.14 0.78 3.51
N GLY A 134 -20.18 1.16 2.78
CA GLY A 134 -20.14 1.58 1.37
C GLY A 134 -20.07 0.41 0.37
N PRO A 135 -19.87 0.73 -0.92
CA PRO A 135 -20.06 -0.25 -2.01
C PRO A 135 -18.87 -1.18 -2.28
N ALA A 136 -17.70 -0.96 -1.67
CA ALA A 136 -16.58 -1.89 -1.82
C ALA A 136 -16.95 -3.28 -1.26
N THR A 137 -16.70 -4.35 -2.01
CA THR A 137 -17.03 -5.73 -1.59
C THR A 137 -15.81 -6.52 -1.09
N ARG A 138 -14.61 -5.96 -1.26
CA ARG A 138 -13.33 -6.60 -0.92
C ARG A 138 -12.50 -5.71 -0.03
N ARG A 139 -11.76 -6.35 0.89
CA ARG A 139 -10.72 -5.70 1.71
C ARG A 139 -9.66 -5.04 0.83
N LEU A 140 -8.99 -4.00 1.32
CA LEU A 140 -7.77 -3.54 0.65
C LEU A 140 -6.70 -4.63 0.78
N PRO A 141 -6.01 -5.00 -0.31
CA PRO A 141 -4.93 -5.99 -0.22
C PRO A 141 -3.85 -5.53 0.74
N ALA A 142 -3.50 -6.39 1.70
CA ALA A 142 -2.41 -6.14 2.63
C ALA A 142 -1.06 -6.39 1.95
N LEU A 143 -0.03 -5.64 2.35
CA LEU A 143 1.35 -5.88 1.95
C LEU A 143 2.14 -6.27 3.21
N PRO A 144 2.59 -7.53 3.37
CA PRO A 144 3.35 -7.93 4.55
C PRO A 144 4.64 -7.12 4.69
N LEU A 145 4.98 -6.73 5.92
CA LEU A 145 6.14 -5.91 6.23
C LEU A 145 7.15 -6.64 7.13
N LYS A 146 8.40 -6.16 7.10
CA LYS A 146 9.43 -6.39 8.11
C LYS A 146 10.25 -5.12 8.30
N ILE A 147 11.04 -5.04 9.37
CA ILE A 147 11.99 -3.94 9.58
C ILE A 147 13.39 -4.39 9.19
N VAL A 148 14.12 -3.53 8.48
CA VAL A 148 15.56 -3.65 8.24
C VAL A 148 16.18 -2.29 8.58
N ASP A 149 17.06 -2.26 9.59
CA ASP A 149 17.77 -1.04 10.03
C ASP A 149 16.85 0.17 10.29
N GLY A 150 15.71 -0.06 10.96
CA GLY A 150 14.73 1.00 11.26
C GLY A 150 13.91 1.48 10.04
N VAL A 151 13.97 0.76 8.93
CA VAL A 151 13.20 1.03 7.71
C VAL A 151 12.17 -0.08 7.49
N PRO A 152 10.87 0.24 7.35
CA PRO A 152 9.89 -0.72 6.91
C PRO A 152 10.16 -1.12 5.45
N VAL A 153 10.21 -2.42 5.19
CA VAL A 153 10.36 -2.99 3.86
C VAL A 153 9.28 -4.04 3.60
N ALA A 154 8.93 -4.24 2.33
CA ALA A 154 8.05 -5.32 1.95
C ALA A 154 8.67 -6.67 2.30
N ALA A 155 7.93 -7.53 3.00
CA ALA A 155 8.30 -8.93 3.26
C ALA A 155 7.86 -9.87 2.12
N GLY A 156 7.03 -9.39 1.19
CA GLY A 156 6.55 -10.12 0.02
C GLY A 156 5.63 -9.25 -0.84
N GLY A 157 4.92 -9.87 -1.77
CA GLY A 157 3.90 -9.20 -2.58
C GLY A 157 2.58 -8.98 -1.83
N PHE A 158 1.62 -8.32 -2.50
CA PHE A 158 0.28 -8.13 -1.94
C PHE A 158 -0.42 -9.46 -1.65
N VAL A 159 -1.10 -9.53 -0.51
CA VAL A 159 -2.07 -10.58 -0.18
C VAL A 159 -3.42 -10.15 -0.72
N GLY A 160 -3.73 -10.65 -1.91
CA GLY A 160 -4.90 -10.25 -2.70
C GLY A 160 -4.56 -9.36 -3.89
N ARG A 161 -5.51 -9.16 -4.79
CA ARG A 161 -5.33 -8.37 -6.03
C ARG A 161 -5.54 -6.86 -5.77
N PRO A 162 -4.53 -6.00 -6.00
CA PRO A 162 -4.70 -4.54 -5.96
C PRO A 162 -5.69 -4.04 -7.01
N GLY A 163 -6.38 -2.96 -6.65
CA GLY A 163 -7.36 -2.33 -7.51
C GLY A 163 -8.76 -2.92 -7.39
N PHE A 164 -9.54 -2.63 -8.41
CA PHE A 164 -10.97 -2.84 -8.47
C PHE A 164 -11.30 -3.77 -9.63
N ASP A 165 -12.44 -4.43 -9.54
CA ASP A 165 -12.93 -5.23 -10.65
C ASP A 165 -13.61 -4.29 -11.63
N THR A 166 -13.07 -4.17 -12.84
CA THR A 166 -13.84 -3.67 -13.97
C THR A 166 -14.79 -4.80 -14.34
N GLY A 167 -16.02 -4.78 -13.82
CA GLY A 167 -17.06 -5.68 -14.30
C GLY A 167 -17.08 -5.60 -15.82
N GLY A 168 -16.78 -6.71 -16.50
CA GLY A 168 -17.03 -6.84 -17.92
C GLY A 168 -18.53 -6.71 -18.14
N GLY A 169 -18.92 -5.69 -18.91
CA GLY A 169 -20.12 -5.79 -19.74
C GLY A 169 -19.82 -6.65 -20.96
#